data_AF-A0A2K4X3X1-F1
#
_entry.id   AF-A0A2K4X3X1-F1
#
_cell.length_a   1.000
_cell.length_b   1.000
_cell.length_c   1.000
_cell.angle_alpha   90.00
_cell.angle_beta   90.00
_cell.angle_gamma   90.00
#
_symmetry.space_group_name_H-M   'P 1'
#
loop_
_entity.id
_entity.type
_entity.pdbx_description
1 polymer ?
#
loop_
_entity_poly.entity_id
_entity_poly.type
_entity_poly.pdbx_seq_one_letter_code
_entity_poly.pdbx_strand_id
1 'polypeptide(L)' 'MAKLPSVEGLSDDERELLIEALRALRYQRGKAWNTACDAALAVSKRQPSLRSAGIDDIQRLARRLGGRASHWSEE' A
#
# COMPACT_ATOMS: atom_id res chain seq x y z
N MET A 1 13.43 -15.55 -4.82
CA MET A 1 12.82 -14.28 -5.30
C MET A 1 13.95 -13.28 -5.50
N ALA A 2 14.09 -12.70 -6.69
CA ALA A 2 15.11 -11.69 -6.94
C ALA A 2 14.86 -10.44 -6.07
N LYS A 3 15.91 -9.93 -5.40
CA LYS A 3 15.85 -8.68 -4.65
C LYS A 3 15.63 -7.55 -5.66
N LEU A 4 14.48 -6.89 -5.59
CA LEU A 4 14.22 -5.71 -6.44
C LEU A 4 15.27 -4.64 -6.13
N PRO A 5 15.79 -3.93 -7.15
CA PRO A 5 16.77 -2.88 -6.93
C PRO A 5 16.19 -1.79 -6.04
N SER A 6 16.99 -1.37 -5.06
CA SER A 6 16.66 -0.27 -4.15
C SER A 6 16.53 1.02 -4.96
N VAL A 7 15.67 1.94 -4.51
CA VAL A 7 15.63 3.29 -5.10
C VAL A 7 16.93 4.00 -4.71
N GLU A 8 17.76 4.41 -5.68
CA GLU A 8 19.06 5.05 -5.42
C GLU A 8 18.91 6.55 -5.12
N GLY A 9 19.94 7.16 -4.51
CA GLY A 9 20.01 8.61 -4.29
C GLY A 9 19.21 9.15 -3.10
N LEU A 10 18.50 8.31 -2.36
CA LEU A 10 17.77 8.69 -1.15
C LEU A 10 18.59 8.43 0.12
N SER A 11 18.60 9.41 1.02
CA SER A 11 19.08 9.27 2.39
C SER A 11 18.19 8.31 3.18
N ASP A 12 18.67 7.86 4.35
CA ASP A 12 17.88 6.97 5.21
C ASP A 12 16.61 7.67 5.73
N ASP A 13 16.72 8.95 6.12
CA ASP A 13 15.58 9.76 6.56
C ASP A 13 14.52 9.94 5.45
N GLU A 14 14.95 10.14 4.21
CA GLU A 14 14.04 10.25 3.06
C GLU A 14 13.32 8.92 2.79
N ARG A 15 14.04 7.79 2.91
CA ARG A 15 13.43 6.45 2.78
C ARG A 15 12.39 6.22 3.86
N GLU A 16 12.70 6.56 5.11
CA GLU A 16 11.79 6.41 6.23
C GLU A 16 10.52 7.26 6.05
N LEU A 17 10.68 8.55 5.71
CA LEU A 17 9.56 9.44 5.41
C LEU A 17 8.67 8.90 4.29
N LEU A 18 9.27 8.39 3.21
CA LEU A 18 8.52 7.81 2.09
C LEU A 18 7.81 6.50 2.49
N ILE A 19 8.42 5.67 3.33
CA ILE A 19 7.78 4.45 3.84
C ILE A 19 6.54 4.82 4.68
N GLU A 20 6.65 5.81 5.57
CA GLU A 20 5.52 6.28 6.37
C GLU A 20 4.41 6.91 5.50
N ALA A 21 4.78 7.71 4.50
CA ALA A 21 3.81 8.25 3.54
C ALA A 21 3.07 7.14 2.78
N LEU A 22 3.78 6.08 2.38
CA LEU A 22 3.18 4.92 1.71
C LEU A 22 2.29 4.10 2.65
N ARG A 23 2.65 4.00 3.93
CA ARG A 23 1.80 3.38 4.96
C ARG A 23 0.47 4.13 5.11
N ALA A 24 0.53 5.45 5.26
CA ALA A 24 -0.64 6.30 5.34
C ALA A 24 -1.51 6.20 4.07
N LEU A 25 -0.89 6.21 2.89
CA LEU A 25 -1.60 6.04 1.62
C LEU A 25 -2.30 4.68 1.51
N ARG A 26 -1.62 3.60 1.94
CA ARG A 26 -2.21 2.24 1.96
C ARG A 26 -3.44 2.18 2.85
N TYR A 27 -3.38 2.78 4.04
CA TYR A 27 -4.52 2.86 4.95
C TYR A 27 -5.71 3.59 4.31
N GLN A 28 -5.48 4.79 3.76
CA GLN A 28 -6.54 5.57 3.11
C GLN A 28 -7.17 4.83 1.92
N ARG A 29 -6.36 4.16 1.09
CA ARG A 29 -6.87 3.35 -0.03
C ARG A 29 -7.60 2.10 0.43
N GLY A 30 -7.15 1.46 1.51
CA GLY A 30 -7.85 0.33 2.13
C GLY A 30 -9.24 0.74 2.62
N LYS A 31 -9.34 1.87 3.32
CA LYS A 31 -10.62 2.43 3.77
C LYS A 31 -11.56 2.73 2.59
N ALA A 32 -11.06 3.41 1.56
CA ALA A 32 -11.84 3.71 0.37
C ALA A 32 -12.30 2.45 -0.39
N TRP A 33 -11.45 1.42 -0.47
CA TRP A 33 -11.80 0.14 -1.08
C TRP A 33 -12.87 -0.59 -0.28
N ASN A 34 -12.77 -0.63 1.05
CA ASN A 34 -13.82 -1.19 1.92
C ASN A 34 -15.15 -0.47 1.70
N THR A 35 -15.17 0.86 1.70
CA THR A 35 -16.39 1.65 1.42
C THR A 35 -16.98 1.32 0.04
N ALA A 36 -16.14 1.13 -0.98
CA ALA A 36 -16.60 0.76 -2.31
C ALA A 36 -17.15 -0.69 -2.37
N CYS A 37 -16.56 -1.60 -1.61
CA CYS A 37 -17.07 -2.96 -1.43
C CYS A 37 -18.44 -2.97 -0.73
N ASP A 38 -18.60 -2.20 0.34
CA ASP A 38 -19.86 -2.07 1.08
C ASP A 38 -20.97 -1.51 0.18
N ALA A 39 -20.65 -0.45 -0.59
CA ALA A 39 -21.56 0.13 -1.55
C ALA A 39 -21.96 -0.86 -2.67
N ALA A 40 -21.02 -1.68 -3.16
CA ALA A 40 -21.31 -2.71 -4.16
C ALA A 40 -22.20 -3.83 -3.61
N LEU A 41 -21.95 -4.27 -2.37
CA LEU A 41 -22.77 -5.27 -1.68
C LEU A 41 -24.20 -4.78 -1.46
N ALA A 42 -24.39 -3.52 -1.06
CA ALA A 42 -25.71 -2.92 -0.84
C ALA A 42 -26.60 -2.94 -2.09
N VAL A 43 -26.00 -3.00 -3.28
CA VAL A 43 -26.71 -3.07 -4.57
C VAL A 43 -26.52 -4.41 -5.29
N SER A 44 -26.05 -5.44 -4.59
CA SER A 44 -25.79 -6.79 -5.13
C SER A 44 -24.92 -6.80 -6.39
N LYS A 45 -23.97 -5.86 -6.50
CA LYS A 45 -22.98 -5.79 -7.57
C LYS A 45 -21.68 -6.44 -7.16
N ARG A 46 -20.89 -6.82 -8.17
CA ARG A 46 -19.53 -7.33 -7.97
C ARG A 46 -18.66 -6.28 -7.28
N GLN A 47 -17.97 -6.70 -6.23
CA GLN A 47 -17.00 -5.86 -5.50
C GLN A 47 -15.79 -5.49 -6.38
N PRO A 48 -15.21 -4.29 -6.19
CA PRO A 48 -13.98 -3.89 -6.87
C PRO A 48 -12.80 -4.75 -6.43
N SER A 49 -11.83 -4.94 -7.33
CA SER A 49 -10.61 -5.71 -7.00
C SER A 49 -9.63 -4.89 -6.13
N LEU A 50 -8.83 -5.57 -5.31
CA LEU A 50 -7.71 -4.91 -4.60
C LEU A 50 -6.68 -4.29 -5.55
N ARG A 51 -6.48 -4.91 -6.73
CA ARG A 51 -5.60 -4.36 -7.78
C ARG A 51 -6.04 -2.98 -8.24
N SER A 52 -7.36 -2.74 -8.41
CA SER A 52 -7.87 -1.42 -8.77
C SER A 52 -7.66 -0.35 -7.69
N ALA A 53 -7.44 -0.76 -6.43
CA ALA A 53 -7.05 0.15 -5.35
C ALA A 53 -5.53 0.42 -5.33
N GLY A 54 -4.73 -0.27 -6.14
CA GLY A 54 -3.27 -0.09 -6.19
C GLY A 54 -2.56 -0.40 -4.87
N ILE A 55 -3.17 -1.20 -3.99
CA ILE A 55 -2.61 -1.56 -2.67
C ILE A 55 -1.31 -2.36 -2.84
N ASP A 56 -1.28 -3.27 -3.83
CA ASP A 56 -0.09 -4.07 -4.12
C ASP A 56 1.08 -3.22 -4.64
N ASP A 57 0.79 -2.16 -5.41
CA ASP A 57 1.81 -1.23 -5.92
C ASP A 57 2.48 -0.48 -4.78
N ILE A 58 1.69 -0.04 -3.79
CA ILE A 58 2.20 0.63 -2.59
C ILE A 58 3.12 -0.29 -1.80
N GLN A 59 2.72 -1.55 -1.59
CA GLN A 59 3.54 -2.54 -0.91
C GLN A 59 4.84 -2.84 -1.66
N ARG A 60 4.79 -2.95 -3.00
CA ARG A 60 5.97 -3.16 -3.83
C ARG A 60 6.95 -1.99 -3.74
N LEU A 61 6.44 -0.75 -3.82
CA LEU A 61 7.28 0.44 -3.76
C LEU A 61 7.97 0.56 -2.40
N ALA A 62 7.23 0.38 -1.31
CA ALA A 62 7.81 0.48 0.01
C ALA A 62 8.84 -0.62 0.31
N ARG A 63 8.68 -1.85 -0.23
CA ARG A 63 9.74 -2.88 -0.16
C ARG A 63 11.03 -2.43 -0.88
N ARG A 64 10.91 -1.72 -2.01
CA ARG A 64 12.06 -1.17 -2.73
C ARG A 64 12.75 -0.02 -1.98
N LEU A 65 12.03 0.64 -1.08
CA LEU A 65 12.57 1.67 -0.21
C LEU A 65 13.22 1.11 1.06
N GLY A 66 13.08 -0.20 1.34
CA GLY A 66 13.61 -0.86 2.53
C GLY A 66 12.55 -1.18 3.59
N GLY A 67 11.27 -0.89 3.33
CA GLY A 67 10.17 -1.19 4.23
C GLY A 67 9.98 -2.70 4.44
N ARG A 68 9.89 -3.11 5.71
CA ARG A 68 9.67 -4.50 6.12
C ARG A 68 8.19 -4.79 6.37
N ALA A 69 7.82 -6.07 6.43
CA ALA A 69 6.45 -6.51 6.72
C ALA A 69 5.92 -5.93 8.05
N SER A 70 6.81 -5.71 9.03
CA SER A 70 6.50 -5.08 10.32
C SER A 70 5.98 -3.65 10.21
N HIS A 71 6.29 -2.91 9.13
CA HIS A 71 5.75 -1.56 8.91
C HIS A 71 4.28 -1.55 8.47
N TRP A 72 3.66 -2.71 8.23
CA TRP A 72 2.29 -2.83 7.74
C TRP A 72 1.33 -3.42 8.75
N SER A 73 1.84 -3.88 9.89
CA SER A 73 1.03 -4.32 11.01
C SER A 73 0.43 -3.06 11.65
N GLU A 74 -0.85 -2.83 11.38
CA GLU A 74 -1.67 -2.02 12.29
C GLU A 74 -1.98 -2.93 13.48
N GLU A 75 -1.54 -2.53 14.68
CA GLU A 75 -2.29 -2.86 15.91
C GLU A 75 -3.63 -2.13 15.89
#